data_AF-A0AAX3RSC8-F1
#
_entry.id   AF-A0AAX3RSC8-F1
#
_cell.length_a   1.000
_cell.length_b   1.000
_cell.length_c   1.000
_cell.angle_alpha   90.00
_cell.angle_beta   90.00
_cell.angle_gamma   90.00
#
_symmetry.space_group_name_H-M   'P 1'
#
loop_
_entity.id
_entity.type
_entity.pdbx_description
1 polymer ?
#
loop_
_entity_poly.entity_id
_entity_poly.type
_entity_poly.pdbx_seq_one_letter_code
_entity_poly.pdbx_strand_id
1 'polypeptide(L)'
;MIPIHKYHHKISNEYHENLTPSTEQKCTYSIERLVEEVSRNTGIVSSHLSPLHQVAKEQDCIIGIRPVDRFATQLIAAGNPTKGFHIKGKSASWGAQAGLICVDQRFSKLENKSEQQIDKYNVFVRDCIEKGHSIPVPLEITEERLQTLLQLGAIHQLSFENSQGIRLFTAEGPSRRNYQFEAKWLPQQQKYRIYFEGKTLEVLASVQNFVPITADYDLLLIGPHMRYFGSQDRVPVPDVAHSIYKQRIETYQNLPKDSNLRQGYMDETHFYQNEDREVGNASPRAKEMISLINKALVGEAEKVVHHSADATNPMTELEANFPATFALPKKIGHFDELCIIANKEELAELITIAKEEGYHININPLWKNELPSVRRPSFEYAKRRLSMVNLKSKITHF
;
A
#
# COMPACT_ATOMS: atom_id res chain seq x y z
N MET A 1 -23.60 -37.80 59.21
CA MET A 1 -22.69 -38.50 60.15
C MET A 1 -22.02 -39.60 59.34
N ILE A 2 -20.72 -39.47 59.05
CA ILE A 2 -19.93 -40.43 58.27
C ILE A 2 -19.64 -41.65 59.17
N PRO A 3 -19.61 -42.88 58.62
CA PRO A 3 -18.31 -43.57 58.54
C PRO A 3 -18.03 -44.28 57.21
N ILE A 4 -16.73 -44.41 56.99
CA ILE A 4 -16.00 -44.99 55.85
C ILE A 4 -15.80 -46.51 56.08
N HIS A 5 -15.92 -47.36 55.05
CA HIS A 5 -14.85 -48.32 54.67
C HIS A 5 -15.16 -49.17 53.41
N LYS A 6 -14.15 -49.16 52.51
CA LYS A 6 -13.62 -50.19 51.59
C LYS A 6 -14.54 -51.35 51.14
N TYR A 7 -14.54 -51.68 49.84
CA TYR A 7 -13.94 -52.92 49.29
C TYR A 7 -14.07 -52.99 47.74
N HIS A 8 -13.00 -53.54 47.14
CA HIS A 8 -12.74 -54.07 45.78
C HIS A 8 -13.85 -54.25 44.73
N HIS A 9 -13.50 -54.03 43.45
CA HIS A 9 -13.60 -55.01 42.35
C HIS A 9 -12.76 -54.55 41.14
N LYS A 10 -11.63 -55.23 40.85
CA LYS A 10 -11.41 -56.17 39.73
C LYS A 10 -11.70 -55.59 38.33
N ILE A 11 -10.61 -55.22 37.68
CA ILE A 11 -10.45 -54.86 36.27
C ILE A 11 -10.54 -56.15 35.43
N SER A 12 -11.35 -56.11 34.38
CA SER A 12 -11.37 -57.11 33.29
C SER A 12 -11.11 -56.42 31.95
N ASN A 13 -10.39 -57.17 31.13
CA ASN A 13 -9.72 -56.88 29.87
C ASN A 13 -10.55 -56.31 28.72
N GLU A 14 -9.77 -55.70 27.81
CA GLU A 14 -9.88 -55.68 26.34
C GLU A 14 -10.96 -54.80 25.69
N TYR A 15 -10.50 -53.69 25.10
CA TYR A 15 -10.78 -53.36 23.70
C TYR A 15 -9.61 -52.55 23.11
N HIS A 16 -9.05 -53.07 22.02
CA HIS A 16 -8.02 -52.46 21.18
C HIS A 16 -8.55 -51.22 20.45
N GLU A 17 -7.72 -50.17 20.46
CA GLU A 17 -7.36 -49.27 19.35
C GLU A 17 -8.43 -48.86 18.33
N ASN A 18 -8.81 -47.58 18.39
CA ASN A 18 -8.94 -46.71 17.22
C ASN A 18 -8.84 -45.24 17.67
N LEU A 19 -7.61 -44.73 17.79
CA LEU A 19 -7.33 -43.30 17.91
C LEU A 19 -7.43 -42.67 16.52
N THR A 20 -8.58 -42.06 16.21
CA THR A 20 -8.71 -41.14 15.07
C THR A 20 -8.00 -39.81 15.39
N PRO A 21 -7.18 -39.25 14.47
CA PRO A 21 -6.58 -37.94 14.67
C PRO A 21 -7.67 -36.86 14.64
N SER A 22 -7.63 -35.97 15.63
CA SER A 22 -8.41 -34.73 15.66
C SER A 22 -8.18 -33.96 14.36
N THR A 23 -9.21 -33.89 13.53
CA THR A 23 -9.22 -33.11 12.31
C THR A 23 -9.26 -31.64 12.73
N GLU A 24 -8.16 -30.91 12.53
CA GLU A 24 -8.17 -29.45 12.52
C GLU A 24 -9.28 -28.98 11.58
N GLN A 25 -10.33 -28.42 12.16
CA GLN A 25 -11.43 -27.84 11.42
C GLN A 25 -10.91 -26.56 10.76
N LYS A 26 -10.43 -26.68 9.51
CA LYS A 26 -10.08 -25.52 8.66
C LYS A 26 -11.32 -24.65 8.51
N CYS A 27 -11.38 -23.58 9.29
CA CYS A 27 -12.43 -22.56 9.18
C CYS A 27 -12.07 -21.68 7.97
N THR A 28 -12.60 -22.00 6.79
CA THR A 28 -12.53 -21.09 5.65
C THR A 28 -13.59 -20.02 5.88
N TYR A 29 -13.18 -18.76 6.03
CA TYR A 29 -14.12 -17.66 6.15
C TYR A 29 -14.78 -17.36 4.81
N SER A 30 -16.03 -16.88 4.84
CA SER A 30 -16.65 -16.37 3.62
C SER A 30 -15.97 -15.06 3.22
N ILE A 31 -15.98 -14.74 1.92
CA ILE A 31 -15.40 -13.50 1.40
C ILE A 31 -16.04 -12.29 2.07
N GLU A 32 -17.33 -12.32 2.38
CA GLU A 32 -18.03 -11.23 3.06
C GLU A 32 -17.43 -10.95 4.44
N ARG A 33 -17.14 -12.00 5.21
CA ARG A 33 -16.50 -11.85 6.52
C ARG A 33 -15.09 -11.26 6.40
N LEU A 34 -14.31 -11.70 5.41
CA LEU A 34 -12.97 -11.15 5.17
C LEU A 34 -13.03 -9.67 4.75
N VAL A 35 -14.01 -9.29 3.92
CA VAL A 35 -14.26 -7.90 3.53
C VAL A 35 -14.56 -7.04 4.76
N GLU A 36 -15.42 -7.50 5.66
CA GLU A 36 -15.73 -6.79 6.90
C GLU A 36 -14.50 -6.62 7.80
N GLU A 37 -13.63 -7.63 7.88
CA GLU A 37 -12.41 -7.58 8.68
C GLU A 37 -11.37 -6.62 8.08
N VAL A 38 -11.11 -6.72 6.78
CA VAL A 38 -10.12 -5.89 6.09
C VAL A 38 -10.57 -4.42 6.04
N SER A 39 -11.83 -4.14 5.74
CA SER A 39 -12.36 -2.76 5.68
C SER A 39 -12.31 -2.03 7.02
N ARG A 40 -12.44 -2.75 8.15
CA ARG A 40 -12.34 -2.15 9.49
C ARG A 40 -10.92 -1.68 9.82
N ASN A 41 -9.91 -2.34 9.26
CA ASN A 41 -8.51 -2.16 9.63
C ASN A 41 -7.68 -1.44 8.55
N THR A 42 -8.28 -1.11 7.40
CA THR A 42 -7.60 -0.48 6.26
C THR A 42 -8.36 0.75 5.77
N GLY A 43 -7.74 1.51 4.85
CA GLY A 43 -8.38 2.63 4.17
C GLY A 43 -9.03 2.27 2.83
N ILE A 44 -9.06 0.98 2.44
CA ILE A 44 -9.70 0.54 1.21
C ILE A 44 -11.22 0.57 1.39
N VAL A 45 -11.94 1.07 0.38
CA VAL A 45 -13.40 1.13 0.41
C VAL A 45 -13.95 -0.30 0.42
N SER A 46 -14.88 -0.58 1.33
CA SER A 46 -15.39 -1.94 1.55
C SER A 46 -15.95 -2.58 0.29
N SER A 47 -16.69 -1.82 -0.54
CA SER A 47 -17.25 -2.31 -1.80
C SER A 47 -16.19 -2.64 -2.86
N HIS A 48 -14.95 -2.17 -2.70
CA HIS A 48 -13.85 -2.43 -3.63
C HIS A 48 -13.09 -3.73 -3.31
N LEU A 49 -13.20 -4.27 -2.08
CA LEU A 49 -12.41 -5.43 -1.64
C LEU A 49 -12.81 -6.73 -2.34
N SER A 50 -14.10 -7.02 -2.46
CA SER A 50 -14.56 -8.23 -3.16
C SER A 50 -14.23 -8.20 -4.66
N PRO A 51 -14.47 -7.09 -5.41
CA PRO A 51 -14.01 -6.99 -6.80
C PRO A 51 -12.49 -7.11 -6.95
N LEU A 52 -11.70 -6.55 -6.02
CA LEU A 52 -10.25 -6.70 -6.04
C LEU A 52 -9.82 -8.17 -5.92
N HIS A 53 -10.42 -8.91 -4.99
CA HIS A 53 -10.21 -10.36 -4.88
C HIS A 53 -10.64 -11.11 -6.14
N GLN A 54 -11.76 -10.74 -6.75
CA GLN A 54 -12.20 -11.36 -8.00
C GLN A 54 -11.17 -11.16 -9.12
N VAL A 55 -10.58 -9.97 -9.24
CA VAL A 55 -9.47 -9.73 -10.19
C VAL A 55 -8.26 -10.60 -9.87
N ALA A 56 -7.86 -10.71 -8.60
CA ALA A 56 -6.76 -11.59 -8.19
C ALA A 56 -7.00 -13.04 -8.63
N LYS A 57 -8.21 -13.56 -8.38
CA LYS A 57 -8.65 -14.91 -8.73
C LYS A 57 -8.70 -15.15 -10.24
N GLU A 58 -9.30 -14.26 -11.01
CA GLU A 58 -9.43 -14.39 -12.47
C GLU A 58 -8.08 -14.33 -13.18
N GLN A 59 -7.16 -13.51 -12.67
CA GLN A 59 -5.83 -13.33 -13.25
C GLN A 59 -4.78 -14.29 -12.68
N ASP A 60 -5.16 -15.16 -11.72
CA ASP A 60 -4.24 -16.02 -10.95
C ASP A 60 -2.99 -15.24 -10.49
N CYS A 61 -3.23 -14.09 -9.86
CA CYS A 61 -2.22 -13.13 -9.42
C CYS A 61 -2.44 -12.73 -7.97
N ILE A 62 -1.34 -12.63 -7.22
CA ILE A 62 -1.33 -11.97 -5.91
C ILE A 62 -1.29 -10.45 -6.13
N ILE A 63 -2.18 -9.71 -5.48
CA ILE A 63 -2.23 -8.24 -5.55
C ILE A 63 -2.05 -7.69 -4.14
N GLY A 64 -1.00 -6.90 -3.94
CA GLY A 64 -0.78 -6.14 -2.71
C GLY A 64 -1.05 -4.66 -2.93
N ILE A 65 -1.78 -4.02 -2.01
CA ILE A 65 -2.00 -2.57 -1.95
C ILE A 65 -1.39 -2.05 -0.65
N ARG A 66 -0.66 -0.94 -0.75
CA ARG A 66 -0.07 -0.23 0.39
C ARG A 66 -1.13 0.32 1.34
N PRO A 67 -0.75 0.77 2.54
CA PRO A 67 -1.69 1.33 3.50
C PRO A 67 -2.34 2.58 2.90
N VAL A 68 -3.67 2.57 2.83
CA VAL A 68 -4.46 3.74 2.45
C VAL A 68 -4.92 4.44 3.72
N ASP A 69 -4.79 5.77 3.73
CA ASP A 69 -5.22 6.59 4.85
C ASP A 69 -6.75 6.52 5.00
N ARG A 70 -7.24 6.22 6.20
CA ARG A 70 -8.69 6.08 6.46
C ARG A 70 -9.46 7.38 6.23
N PHE A 71 -8.77 8.53 6.29
CA PHE A 71 -9.39 9.79 5.93
C PHE A 71 -9.75 9.87 4.44
N ALA A 72 -9.04 9.15 3.56
CA ALA A 72 -9.34 9.10 2.14
C ALA A 72 -10.53 8.18 1.80
N THR A 73 -10.84 7.18 2.63
CA THR A 73 -11.83 6.14 2.31
C THR A 73 -13.20 6.71 1.94
N GLN A 74 -13.76 7.62 2.75
CA GLN A 74 -15.06 8.23 2.45
C GLN A 74 -15.01 9.12 1.20
N LEU A 75 -13.88 9.79 0.95
CA LEU A 75 -13.70 10.64 -0.24
C LEU A 75 -13.67 9.78 -1.51
N ILE A 76 -12.93 8.67 -1.48
CA ILE A 76 -12.88 7.70 -2.58
C ILE A 76 -14.27 7.09 -2.82
N ALA A 77 -14.96 6.69 -1.75
CA ALA A 77 -16.33 6.16 -1.86
C ALA A 77 -17.33 7.17 -2.42
N ALA A 78 -17.11 8.47 -2.16
CA ALA A 78 -17.90 9.57 -2.73
C ALA A 78 -17.52 9.91 -4.18
N GLY A 79 -16.55 9.22 -4.77
CA GLY A 79 -16.12 9.44 -6.15
C GLY A 79 -15.18 10.64 -6.33
N ASN A 80 -14.47 11.07 -5.29
CA ASN A 80 -13.43 12.07 -5.45
C ASN A 80 -12.30 11.56 -6.37
N PRO A 81 -11.73 12.41 -7.25
CA PRO A 81 -10.56 12.06 -8.03
C PRO A 81 -9.39 11.74 -7.09
N THR A 82 -8.60 10.73 -7.43
CA THR A 82 -7.40 10.37 -6.66
C THR A 82 -6.13 10.85 -7.35
N LYS A 83 -5.06 11.11 -6.59
CA LYS A 83 -3.84 11.71 -7.11
C LYS A 83 -3.21 10.82 -8.20
N GLY A 84 -3.00 11.39 -9.38
CA GLY A 84 -2.24 10.73 -10.45
C GLY A 84 -0.73 10.85 -10.25
N PHE A 85 0.04 10.22 -11.14
CA PHE A 85 1.50 10.19 -11.06
C PHE A 85 2.16 11.58 -11.02
N HIS A 86 1.57 12.59 -11.68
CA HIS A 86 2.13 13.95 -11.71
C HIS A 86 1.89 14.77 -10.43
N ILE A 87 0.99 14.34 -9.55
CA ILE A 87 0.65 15.06 -8.32
C ILE A 87 1.53 14.53 -7.18
N LYS A 88 2.65 15.22 -6.92
CA LYS A 88 3.63 14.80 -5.91
C LYS A 88 3.36 15.34 -4.51
N GLY A 89 2.37 16.22 -4.35
CA GLY A 89 1.94 16.75 -3.04
C GLY A 89 1.52 15.62 -2.09
N LYS A 90 1.83 15.76 -0.80
CA LYS A 90 1.42 14.78 0.21
C LYS A 90 0.01 15.09 0.70
N SER A 91 -0.76 14.04 0.96
CA SER A 91 -2.05 14.17 1.61
C SER A 91 -1.88 14.57 3.08
N ALA A 92 -2.92 15.21 3.62
CA ALA A 92 -3.02 15.48 5.04
C ALA A 92 -3.54 14.27 5.81
N SER A 93 -3.08 14.13 7.05
CA SER A 93 -3.49 13.08 8.00
C SER A 93 -4.14 13.65 9.26
N TRP A 94 -4.52 14.92 9.23
CA TRP A 94 -5.05 15.67 10.38
C TRP A 94 -5.86 16.88 9.91
N GLY A 95 -6.66 17.46 10.80
CA GLY A 95 -7.45 18.65 10.53
C GLY A 95 -8.64 18.40 9.59
N ALA A 96 -9.31 19.48 9.21
CA ALA A 96 -10.45 19.41 8.27
C ALA A 96 -10.04 18.97 6.86
N GLN A 97 -8.77 19.18 6.53
CA GLN A 97 -8.15 18.82 5.26
C GLN A 97 -7.71 17.35 5.19
N ALA A 98 -7.85 16.57 6.26
CA ALA A 98 -7.39 15.18 6.30
C ALA A 98 -7.94 14.37 5.12
N GLY A 99 -7.09 13.58 4.48
CA GLY A 99 -7.40 12.82 3.27
C GLY A 99 -7.24 13.58 1.95
N LEU A 100 -7.07 14.90 1.96
CA LEU A 100 -6.92 15.74 0.75
C LEU A 100 -5.47 16.20 0.56
N ILE A 101 -5.15 16.72 -0.63
CA ILE A 101 -3.84 17.29 -0.94
C ILE A 101 -3.86 18.81 -0.73
N CYS A 102 -3.16 19.31 0.28
CA CYS A 102 -3.14 20.74 0.61
C CYS A 102 -2.28 21.54 -0.38
N VAL A 103 -2.66 22.78 -0.66
CA VAL A 103 -1.81 23.69 -1.44
C VAL A 103 -0.54 24.03 -0.64
N ASP A 104 -0.72 24.37 0.63
CA ASP A 104 0.38 24.56 1.58
C ASP A 104 0.65 23.25 2.34
N GLN A 105 1.83 22.68 2.08
CA GLN A 105 2.23 21.38 2.59
C GLN A 105 2.53 21.37 4.10
N ARG A 106 2.54 22.53 4.77
CA ARG A 106 2.53 22.61 6.25
C ARG A 106 1.26 22.03 6.85
N PHE A 107 0.16 21.98 6.09
CA PHE A 107 -1.11 21.37 6.52
C PHE A 107 -1.25 19.91 6.09
N SER A 108 -0.19 19.31 5.53
CA SER A 108 -0.16 17.89 5.15
C SER A 108 0.42 17.02 6.27
N LYS A 109 0.66 15.73 6.00
CA LYS A 109 1.42 14.85 6.91
C LYS A 109 2.89 15.27 7.11
N LEU A 110 3.37 16.26 6.35
CA LEU A 110 4.72 16.80 6.45
C LEU A 110 4.89 17.89 7.51
N GLU A 111 3.85 18.25 8.28
CA GLU A 111 3.90 19.36 9.26
C GLU A 111 5.09 19.28 10.22
N ASN A 112 5.51 18.08 10.64
CA ASN A 112 6.65 17.88 11.55
C ASN A 112 8.02 17.72 10.84
N LYS A 113 8.07 17.92 9.53
CA LYS A 113 9.31 17.84 8.74
C LYS A 113 10.02 19.19 8.69
N SER A 114 11.26 19.19 8.21
CA SER A 114 12.04 20.42 8.06
C SER A 114 11.38 21.37 7.05
N GLU A 115 11.59 22.68 7.24
CA GLU A 115 11.10 23.70 6.31
C GLU A 115 11.58 23.44 4.88
N GLN A 116 12.84 23.04 4.71
CA GLN A 116 13.40 22.66 3.41
C GLN A 116 12.62 21.52 2.74
N GLN A 117 12.19 20.51 3.50
CA GLN A 117 11.40 19.42 2.97
C GLN A 117 10.00 19.90 2.60
N ILE A 118 9.36 20.70 3.45
CA ILE A 118 8.04 21.28 3.18
C ILE A 118 8.09 22.16 1.92
N ASP A 119 9.10 23.02 1.79
CA ASP A 119 9.30 23.91 0.65
C ASP A 119 9.53 23.14 -0.65
N LYS A 120 10.27 22.04 -0.60
CA LYS A 120 10.41 21.12 -1.75
C LYS A 120 9.04 20.62 -2.24
N TYR A 121 8.16 20.22 -1.33
CA TYR A 121 6.82 19.76 -1.72
C TYR A 121 5.90 20.91 -2.14
N ASN A 122 6.05 22.10 -1.56
CA ASN A 122 5.36 23.30 -2.02
C ASN A 122 5.76 23.68 -3.45
N VAL A 123 7.04 23.53 -3.82
CA VAL A 123 7.50 23.67 -5.21
C VAL A 123 6.79 22.67 -6.11
N PHE A 124 6.74 21.39 -5.74
CA PHE A 124 6.02 20.38 -6.53
C PHE A 124 4.53 20.70 -6.72
N VAL A 125 3.89 21.24 -5.69
CA VAL A 125 2.48 21.67 -5.77
C VAL A 125 2.32 22.85 -6.72
N ARG A 126 3.19 23.87 -6.64
CA ARG A 126 3.18 25.00 -7.59
C ARG A 126 3.40 24.54 -9.02
N ASP A 127 4.41 23.71 -9.27
CA ASP A 127 4.67 23.09 -10.57
C ASP A 127 3.45 22.34 -11.11
N CYS A 128 2.76 21.58 -10.25
CA CYS A 128 1.56 20.83 -10.60
C CYS A 128 0.42 21.75 -11.05
N ILE A 129 0.25 22.89 -10.37
CA ILE A 129 -0.75 23.91 -10.73
C ILE A 129 -0.35 24.62 -12.03
N GLU A 130 0.91 25.06 -12.15
CA GLU A 130 1.42 25.78 -13.33
C GLU A 130 1.36 24.94 -14.61
N LYS A 131 1.59 23.62 -14.50
CA LYS A 131 1.49 22.67 -15.60
C LYS A 131 0.05 22.23 -15.91
N GLY A 132 -0.93 22.74 -15.16
CA GLY A 132 -2.35 22.44 -15.38
C GLY A 132 -2.75 21.02 -15.02
N HIS A 133 -2.03 20.35 -14.12
CA HIS A 133 -2.42 19.02 -13.61
C HIS A 133 -3.48 19.10 -12.50
N SER A 134 -3.58 20.24 -11.82
CA SER A 134 -4.57 20.50 -10.76
C SER A 134 -4.80 22.00 -10.60
N ILE A 135 -5.86 22.38 -9.88
CA ILE A 135 -6.12 23.77 -9.49
C ILE A 135 -6.27 23.90 -7.97
N PRO A 136 -5.92 25.05 -7.38
CA PRO A 136 -6.25 25.34 -5.99
C PRO A 136 -7.74 25.69 -5.86
N VAL A 137 -8.40 25.13 -4.85
CA VAL A 137 -9.76 25.52 -4.45
C VAL A 137 -9.85 25.70 -2.94
N PRO A 138 -10.72 26.59 -2.43
CA PRO A 138 -11.01 26.65 -1.00
C PRO A 138 -11.53 25.31 -0.48
N LEU A 139 -11.07 24.91 0.69
CA LEU A 139 -11.55 23.71 1.36
C LEU A 139 -12.99 23.91 1.82
N GLU A 140 -13.89 23.14 1.21
CA GLU A 140 -15.30 23.09 1.56
C GLU A 140 -15.71 21.66 1.86
N ILE A 141 -16.25 21.43 3.07
CA ILE A 141 -16.65 20.10 3.54
C ILE A 141 -18.10 20.09 4.01
N THR A 142 -18.78 18.95 3.87
CA THR A 142 -20.15 18.77 4.35
C THR A 142 -20.19 18.63 5.87
N GLU A 143 -21.37 18.79 6.47
CA GLU A 143 -21.59 18.45 7.89
C GLU A 143 -21.22 16.99 8.16
N GLU A 144 -21.62 16.06 7.29
CA GLU A 144 -21.28 14.63 7.42
C GLU A 144 -19.76 14.41 7.48
N ARG A 145 -19.01 15.09 6.61
CA ARG A 145 -17.55 14.99 6.62
C ARG A 145 -16.96 15.55 7.90
N LEU A 146 -17.48 16.67 8.41
CA LEU A 146 -17.03 17.26 9.67
C LEU A 146 -17.24 16.30 10.84
N GLN A 147 -18.40 15.63 10.91
CA GLN A 147 -18.68 14.60 11.92
C GLN A 147 -17.78 13.38 11.77
N THR A 148 -17.53 12.94 10.53
CA THR A 148 -16.62 11.83 10.24
C THR A 148 -15.20 12.13 10.72
N LEU A 149 -14.71 13.34 10.46
CA LEU A 149 -13.39 13.79 10.91
C LEU A 149 -13.30 13.87 12.43
N LEU A 150 -14.37 14.29 13.11
CA LEU A 150 -14.45 14.29 14.57
C LEU A 150 -14.41 12.86 15.13
N GLN A 151 -15.18 11.94 14.55
CA GLN A 151 -15.22 10.53 14.96
C GLN A 151 -13.88 9.81 14.76
N LEU A 152 -13.18 10.11 13.66
CA LEU A 152 -11.87 9.57 13.36
C LEU A 152 -10.72 10.29 14.09
N GLY A 153 -11.03 11.34 14.85
CA GLY A 153 -10.04 12.09 15.64
C GLY A 153 -9.11 12.98 14.82
N ALA A 154 -9.46 13.36 13.59
CA ALA A 154 -8.72 14.38 12.83
C ALA A 154 -8.98 15.79 13.34
N ILE A 155 -10.15 16.03 13.94
CA ILE A 155 -10.53 17.30 14.58
C ILE A 155 -11.10 17.04 15.97
N HIS A 156 -11.10 18.07 16.81
CA HIS A 156 -11.54 18.04 18.20
C HIS A 156 -12.30 19.33 18.57
N GLN A 157 -13.00 19.31 19.71
CA GLN A 157 -13.64 20.49 20.31
C GLN A 157 -14.55 21.28 19.34
N LEU A 158 -15.29 20.58 18.47
CA LEU A 158 -16.20 21.21 17.53
C LEU A 158 -17.33 21.94 18.29
N SER A 159 -17.40 23.26 18.14
CA SER A 159 -18.41 24.09 18.80
C SER A 159 -19.76 24.00 18.12
N PHE A 160 -20.81 24.42 18.84
CA PHE A 160 -22.06 24.80 18.20
C PHE A 160 -21.85 25.95 17.23
N GLU A 161 -22.73 26.03 16.23
CA GLU A 161 -22.76 27.13 15.29
C GLU A 161 -23.22 28.42 15.97
N ASN A 162 -22.48 29.50 15.77
CA ASN A 162 -22.86 30.82 16.28
C ASN A 162 -23.85 31.53 15.33
N SER A 163 -24.30 32.72 15.72
CA SER A 163 -25.24 33.54 14.92
C SER A 163 -24.72 33.96 13.54
N GLN A 164 -23.42 33.82 13.27
CA GLN A 164 -22.79 34.12 12.00
C GLN A 164 -22.57 32.87 11.13
N GLY A 165 -23.09 31.71 11.55
CA GLY A 165 -22.90 30.45 10.84
C GLY A 165 -21.50 29.86 11.01
N ILE A 166 -20.77 30.24 12.07
CA ILE A 166 -19.38 29.80 12.30
C ILE A 166 -19.34 28.76 13.41
N ARG A 167 -18.60 27.67 13.17
CA ARG A 167 -18.17 26.70 14.17
C ARG A 167 -16.66 26.79 14.35
N LEU A 168 -16.19 26.67 15.58
CA LEU A 168 -14.77 26.57 15.91
C LEU A 168 -14.41 25.12 16.18
N PHE A 169 -13.21 24.71 15.81
CA PHE A 169 -12.67 23.40 16.17
C PHE A 169 -11.15 23.47 16.28
N THR A 170 -10.58 22.47 16.94
CA THR A 170 -9.12 22.29 17.04
C THR A 170 -8.68 21.05 16.29
N ALA A 171 -7.41 20.98 15.91
CA ALA A 171 -6.79 19.77 15.38
C ALA A 171 -5.34 19.68 15.84
N GLU A 172 -4.87 18.45 16.05
CA GLU A 172 -3.48 18.17 16.43
C GLU A 172 -2.69 17.75 15.18
N GLY A 173 -1.62 18.48 14.86
CA GLY A 173 -0.72 18.13 13.77
C GLY A 173 0.28 17.01 14.14
N PRO A 174 0.99 16.42 13.17
CA PRO A 174 2.05 15.42 13.39
C PRO A 174 3.10 15.78 14.46
N SER A 175 3.37 17.06 14.71
CA SER A 175 4.28 17.55 15.75
C SER A 175 3.65 17.61 17.15
N ARG A 176 2.40 17.17 17.31
CA ARG A 176 1.57 17.33 18.52
C ARG A 176 1.20 18.79 18.84
N ARG A 177 1.42 19.72 17.90
CA ARG A 177 0.93 21.10 18.03
C ARG A 177 -0.57 21.15 17.76
N ASN A 178 -1.25 21.96 18.56
CA ASN A 178 -2.68 22.23 18.41
C ASN A 178 -2.90 23.48 17.56
N TYR A 179 -3.84 23.37 16.62
CA TYR A 179 -4.22 24.42 15.70
C TYR A 179 -5.72 24.69 15.86
N GLN A 180 -6.12 25.95 15.75
CA GLN A 180 -7.52 26.35 15.81
C GLN A 180 -7.99 26.80 14.42
N PHE A 181 -9.19 26.34 14.05
CA PHE A 181 -9.79 26.59 12.75
C PHE A 181 -11.23 27.10 12.91
N GLU A 182 -11.72 27.72 11.84
CA GLU A 182 -13.10 28.16 11.73
C GLU A 182 -13.77 27.46 10.54
N ALA A 183 -14.96 26.92 10.75
CA ALA A 183 -15.84 26.37 9.72
C ALA A 183 -17.03 27.32 9.54
N LYS A 184 -17.07 28.03 8.41
CA LYS A 184 -18.16 28.96 8.09
C LYS A 184 -19.16 28.33 7.14
N TRP A 185 -20.42 28.25 7.55
CA TRP A 185 -21.50 27.69 6.76
C TRP A 185 -21.76 28.52 5.49
N LEU A 186 -21.88 27.83 4.36
CA LEU A 186 -22.23 28.37 3.06
C LEU A 186 -23.58 27.75 2.63
N PRO A 187 -24.72 28.43 2.87
CA PRO A 187 -26.05 27.86 2.67
C PRO A 187 -26.32 27.40 1.24
N GLN A 188 -25.79 28.11 0.23
CA GLN A 188 -26.02 27.80 -1.18
C GLN A 188 -25.31 26.51 -1.59
N GLN A 189 -24.14 26.22 -1.01
CA GLN A 189 -23.33 25.05 -1.29
C GLN A 189 -23.64 23.88 -0.35
N GLN A 190 -24.39 24.13 0.73
CA GLN A 190 -24.63 23.19 1.83
C GLN A 190 -23.33 22.60 2.40
N LYS A 191 -22.30 23.45 2.55
CA LYS A 191 -20.96 23.08 3.02
C LYS A 191 -20.42 24.13 3.98
N TYR A 192 -19.44 23.72 4.78
CA TYR A 192 -18.59 24.60 5.55
C TYR A 192 -17.31 24.91 4.80
N ARG A 193 -16.98 26.20 4.66
CA ARG A 193 -15.65 26.64 4.21
C ARG A 193 -14.72 26.79 5.40
N ILE A 194 -13.51 26.26 5.27
CA ILE A 194 -12.54 26.18 6.35
C ILE A 194 -11.54 27.34 6.30
N TYR A 195 -11.30 27.95 7.46
CA TYR A 195 -10.36 29.04 7.65
C TYR A 195 -9.34 28.72 8.73
N PHE A 196 -8.11 29.20 8.52
CA PHE A 196 -7.02 29.21 9.48
C PHE A 196 -6.42 30.62 9.51
N GLU A 197 -6.33 31.22 10.70
CA GLU A 197 -5.80 32.59 10.87
C GLU A 197 -6.45 33.63 9.92
N GLY A 198 -7.77 33.53 9.74
CA GLY A 198 -8.55 34.43 8.87
C GLY A 198 -8.38 34.20 7.37
N LYS A 199 -7.59 33.20 6.94
CA LYS A 199 -7.40 32.83 5.54
C LYS A 199 -8.09 31.52 5.22
N THR A 200 -8.64 31.41 4.01
CA THR A 200 -9.21 30.14 3.53
C THR A 200 -8.11 29.10 3.41
N LEU A 201 -8.34 27.91 3.97
CA LEU A 201 -7.47 26.78 3.71
C LEU A 201 -7.74 26.26 2.29
N GLU A 202 -6.70 25.95 1.52
CA GLU A 202 -6.84 25.52 0.12
C GLU A 202 -6.29 24.12 -0.11
N VAL A 203 -6.96 23.39 -1.00
CA VAL A 203 -6.60 22.04 -1.44
C VAL A 203 -6.55 21.96 -2.96
N LEU A 204 -5.84 20.97 -3.48
CA LEU A 204 -5.84 20.68 -4.92
C LEU A 204 -7.14 20.00 -5.33
N ALA A 205 -7.65 20.41 -6.49
CA ALA A 205 -8.82 19.84 -7.14
C ALA A 205 -8.54 19.50 -8.60
N SER A 206 -9.37 18.61 -9.15
CA SER A 206 -9.37 18.29 -10.57
C SER A 206 -9.72 19.51 -11.41
N VAL A 207 -8.99 19.68 -12.51
CA VAL A 207 -9.21 20.76 -13.48
C VAL A 207 -10.55 20.61 -14.22
N GLN A 208 -11.13 19.41 -14.26
CA GLN A 208 -12.32 19.12 -15.07
C GLN A 208 -13.61 19.43 -14.32
N ASN A 209 -13.68 19.04 -13.05
CA ASN A 209 -14.91 19.08 -12.26
C ASN A 209 -14.77 19.86 -10.93
N PHE A 210 -13.59 20.43 -10.65
CA PHE A 210 -13.31 21.22 -9.45
C PHE A 210 -13.49 20.43 -8.13
N VAL A 211 -13.51 19.10 -8.22
CA VAL A 211 -13.62 18.23 -7.03
C VAL A 211 -12.25 18.04 -6.39
N PRO A 212 -12.12 18.21 -5.06
CA PRO A 212 -10.86 18.00 -4.35
C PRO A 212 -10.26 16.61 -4.56
N ILE A 213 -8.94 16.57 -4.74
CA ILE A 213 -8.18 15.36 -5.00
C ILE A 213 -7.79 14.69 -3.68
N THR A 214 -7.98 13.37 -3.61
CA THR A 214 -7.62 12.54 -2.46
C THR A 214 -6.49 11.56 -2.78
N ALA A 215 -6.09 10.74 -1.80
CA ALA A 215 -5.08 9.71 -2.00
C ALA A 215 -5.60 8.60 -2.92
N ASP A 216 -4.69 7.95 -3.65
CA ASP A 216 -4.94 6.78 -4.47
C ASP A 216 -4.55 5.48 -3.73
N TYR A 217 -4.76 4.35 -4.40
CA TYR A 217 -4.36 3.02 -3.99
C TYR A 217 -3.00 2.71 -4.61
N ASP A 218 -1.94 3.03 -3.87
CA ASP A 218 -0.59 2.67 -4.26
C ASP A 218 -0.42 1.14 -4.23
N LEU A 219 -0.11 0.53 -5.37
CA LEU A 219 0.19 -0.92 -5.42
C LEU A 219 1.50 -1.20 -4.66
N LEU A 220 1.50 -2.25 -3.83
CA LEU A 220 2.71 -2.79 -3.23
C LEU A 220 3.43 -3.72 -4.20
N LEU A 221 2.70 -4.70 -4.75
CA LEU A 221 3.22 -5.68 -5.70
C LEU A 221 2.11 -6.34 -6.52
N ILE A 222 2.49 -6.91 -7.66
CA ILE A 222 1.70 -7.86 -8.44
C ILE A 222 2.55 -9.12 -8.60
N GLY A 223 2.02 -10.26 -8.18
CA GLY A 223 2.72 -11.54 -8.20
C GLY A 223 1.98 -12.59 -9.04
N PRO A 224 2.27 -12.74 -10.34
CA PRO A 224 1.60 -13.72 -11.19
C PRO A 224 2.01 -15.15 -10.87
N HIS A 225 1.12 -16.10 -11.15
CA HIS A 225 1.50 -17.51 -11.17
C HIS A 225 2.54 -17.77 -12.27
N MET A 226 3.58 -18.57 -11.97
CA MET A 226 4.74 -18.83 -12.84
C MET A 226 4.35 -19.42 -14.20
N ARG A 227 3.23 -20.14 -14.27
CA ARG A 227 2.66 -20.66 -15.53
C ARG A 227 2.35 -19.56 -16.57
N TYR A 228 2.09 -18.34 -16.10
CA TYR A 228 1.82 -17.17 -16.94
C TYR A 228 3.00 -16.19 -16.99
N PHE A 229 4.07 -16.45 -16.22
CA PHE A 229 5.23 -15.56 -16.15
C PHE A 229 5.99 -15.56 -17.48
N GLY A 230 6.34 -14.39 -17.98
CA GLY A 230 7.03 -14.27 -19.26
C GLY A 230 7.47 -12.86 -19.61
N SER A 231 7.45 -12.54 -20.89
CA SER A 231 7.85 -11.21 -21.39
C SER A 231 7.00 -10.07 -20.85
N GLN A 232 5.74 -10.33 -20.51
CA GLN A 232 4.81 -9.35 -19.93
C GLN A 232 5.22 -8.89 -18.51
N ASP A 233 6.14 -9.60 -17.86
CA ASP A 233 6.57 -9.34 -16.49
C ASP A 233 7.90 -8.59 -16.41
N ARG A 234 8.52 -8.29 -17.56
CA ARG A 234 9.77 -7.54 -17.64
C ARG A 234 9.48 -6.05 -17.46
N VAL A 235 10.11 -5.45 -16.46
CA VAL A 235 10.08 -4.00 -16.25
C VAL A 235 11.10 -3.30 -17.16
N PRO A 236 10.83 -2.05 -17.60
CA PRO A 236 11.77 -1.29 -18.43
C PRO A 236 13.13 -1.04 -17.77
N VAL A 237 13.17 -0.87 -16.44
CA VAL A 237 14.39 -0.64 -15.65
C VAL A 237 14.55 -1.77 -14.61
N PRO A 238 15.25 -2.87 -14.95
CA PRO A 238 15.31 -4.08 -14.10
C PRO A 238 16.02 -3.89 -12.75
N ASP A 239 17.04 -3.04 -12.69
CA ASP A 239 17.76 -2.78 -11.44
C ASP A 239 16.98 -1.84 -10.50
N VAL A 240 15.84 -1.32 -10.95
CA VAL A 240 14.89 -0.43 -10.26
C VAL A 240 15.46 0.92 -9.84
N ALA A 241 16.70 0.98 -9.33
CA ALA A 241 17.36 2.20 -8.89
C ALA A 241 18.78 2.30 -9.46
N HIS A 242 19.20 3.53 -9.76
CA HIS A 242 20.53 3.82 -10.33
C HIS A 242 21.65 3.37 -9.40
N SER A 243 21.47 3.53 -8.09
CA SER A 243 22.43 3.08 -7.07
C SER A 243 22.67 1.57 -7.10
N ILE A 244 21.61 0.76 -7.28
CA ILE A 244 21.70 -0.70 -7.42
C ILE A 244 22.42 -1.06 -8.72
N TYR A 245 22.08 -0.37 -9.81
CA TYR A 245 22.75 -0.55 -11.09
C TYR A 245 24.26 -0.28 -10.99
N LYS A 246 24.65 0.84 -10.36
CA LYS A 246 26.07 1.19 -10.16
C LYS A 246 26.80 0.13 -9.33
N GLN A 247 26.22 -0.27 -8.20
CA GLN A 247 26.79 -1.33 -7.36
C GLN A 247 27.03 -2.63 -8.14
N ARG A 248 26.07 -3.04 -9.00
CA ARG A 248 26.23 -4.21 -9.86
C ARG A 248 27.38 -4.01 -10.85
N ILE A 249 27.45 -2.86 -11.51
CA ILE A 249 28.47 -2.56 -12.52
C ILE A 249 29.89 -2.50 -11.90
N GLU A 250 29.99 -2.00 -10.67
CA GLU A 250 31.25 -1.94 -9.91
C GLU A 250 31.79 -3.33 -9.52
N THR A 251 30.98 -4.39 -9.61
CA THR A 251 31.47 -5.77 -9.40
C THR A 251 32.30 -6.32 -10.56
N TYR A 252 32.22 -5.73 -11.75
CA TYR A 252 33.02 -6.15 -12.89
C TYR A 252 34.44 -5.60 -12.78
N GLN A 253 35.45 -6.43 -13.10
CA GLN A 253 36.86 -6.01 -13.08
C GLN A 253 37.16 -4.82 -13.99
N ASN A 254 36.41 -4.68 -15.08
CA ASN A 254 36.47 -3.56 -16.00
C ASN A 254 35.04 -3.08 -16.27
N LEU A 255 34.86 -1.77 -16.41
CA LEU A 255 33.59 -1.22 -16.87
C LEU A 255 33.20 -1.83 -18.22
N PRO A 256 31.91 -2.14 -18.44
CA PRO A 256 31.45 -2.64 -19.73
C PRO A 256 31.87 -1.71 -20.87
N LYS A 257 32.37 -2.31 -21.96
CA LYS A 257 32.69 -1.58 -23.20
C LYS A 257 31.44 -1.16 -23.97
N ASP A 258 30.28 -1.74 -23.63
CA ASP A 258 28.98 -1.37 -24.17
C ASP A 258 28.64 0.08 -23.79
N SER A 259 28.34 0.90 -24.80
CA SER A 259 28.11 2.33 -24.63
C SER A 259 26.88 2.64 -23.78
N ASN A 260 25.81 1.87 -23.93
CA ASN A 260 24.57 2.06 -23.18
C ASN A 260 24.78 1.74 -21.70
N LEU A 261 25.46 0.62 -21.40
CA LEU A 261 25.78 0.28 -20.03
C LEU A 261 26.67 1.35 -19.35
N ARG A 262 27.65 1.88 -20.10
CA ARG A 262 28.53 2.93 -19.60
C ARG A 262 27.78 4.25 -19.37
N GLN A 263 26.89 4.64 -20.28
CA GLN A 263 26.12 5.87 -20.14
C GLN A 263 25.14 5.79 -18.98
N GLY A 264 24.41 4.67 -18.84
CA GLY A 264 23.53 4.43 -17.69
C GLY A 264 24.29 4.40 -16.36
N TYR A 265 25.59 4.10 -16.35
CA TYR A 265 26.40 4.16 -15.12
C TYR A 265 26.74 5.62 -14.73
N MET A 266 27.01 6.47 -15.72
CA MET A 266 27.44 7.85 -15.50
C MET A 266 26.29 8.83 -15.30
N ASP A 267 25.13 8.56 -15.90
CA ASP A 267 23.99 9.47 -15.96
C ASP A 267 22.70 8.79 -15.46
N GLU A 268 22.18 9.30 -14.34
CA GLU A 268 20.93 8.83 -13.72
C GLU A 268 19.70 9.08 -14.62
N THR A 269 19.68 10.18 -15.36
CA THR A 269 18.56 10.49 -16.25
C THR A 269 18.51 9.50 -17.41
N HIS A 270 19.68 9.16 -17.96
CA HIS A 270 19.79 8.12 -18.99
C HIS A 270 19.40 6.74 -18.44
N PHE A 271 19.73 6.43 -17.20
CA PHE A 271 19.35 5.17 -16.57
C PHE A 271 17.82 4.99 -16.51
N TYR A 272 17.08 6.03 -16.12
CA TYR A 272 15.60 5.99 -16.03
C TYR A 272 14.88 6.33 -17.35
N GLN A 273 15.59 6.53 -18.48
CA GLN A 273 14.98 7.01 -19.73
C GLN A 273 13.87 6.11 -20.30
N ASN A 274 13.87 4.83 -19.92
CA ASN A 274 12.89 3.84 -20.38
C ASN A 274 11.67 3.72 -19.45
N GLU A 275 11.64 4.44 -18.32
CA GLU A 275 10.44 4.48 -17.48
C GLU A 275 9.28 5.17 -18.21
N ASP A 276 8.07 4.70 -17.94
CA ASP A 276 6.88 5.35 -18.45
C ASP A 276 6.61 6.64 -17.68
N ARG A 277 6.36 7.74 -18.40
CA ARG A 277 6.16 9.06 -17.79
C ARG A 277 4.85 9.19 -17.02
N GLU A 278 3.88 8.32 -17.27
CA GLU A 278 2.55 8.35 -16.64
C GLU A 278 2.39 7.31 -15.54
N VAL A 279 3.10 6.19 -15.62
CA VAL A 279 2.94 5.06 -14.67
C VAL A 279 4.24 4.58 -14.03
N GLY A 280 5.38 5.18 -14.36
CA GLY A 280 6.70 4.80 -13.84
C GLY A 280 7.23 3.49 -14.43
N ASN A 281 8.00 2.74 -13.64
CA ASN A 281 8.65 1.50 -14.05
C ASN A 281 7.70 0.29 -14.06
N ALA A 282 6.64 0.36 -14.87
CA ALA A 282 5.62 -0.68 -14.98
C ALA A 282 5.94 -1.70 -16.08
N SER A 283 5.86 -2.99 -15.76
CA SER A 283 5.81 -4.04 -16.78
C SER A 283 4.50 -3.98 -17.59
N PRO A 284 4.44 -4.56 -18.80
CA PRO A 284 3.19 -4.67 -19.56
C PRO A 284 2.03 -5.28 -18.75
N ARG A 285 2.27 -6.35 -17.98
CA ARG A 285 1.26 -6.94 -17.08
C ARG A 285 0.82 -5.95 -16.01
N ALA A 286 1.75 -5.22 -15.38
CA ALA A 286 1.38 -4.24 -14.37
C ALA A 286 0.45 -3.16 -14.94
N LYS A 287 0.71 -2.67 -16.16
CA LYS A 287 -0.17 -1.71 -16.86
C LYS A 287 -1.57 -2.29 -17.13
N GLU A 288 -1.63 -3.54 -17.58
CA GLU A 288 -2.89 -4.26 -17.80
C GLU A 288 -3.68 -4.43 -16.49
N MET A 289 -3.00 -4.88 -15.42
CA MET A 289 -3.60 -5.06 -14.10
C MET A 289 -4.13 -3.75 -13.53
N ILE A 290 -3.42 -2.62 -13.69
CA ILE A 290 -3.93 -1.30 -13.29
C ILE A 290 -5.28 -1.02 -13.97
N SER A 291 -5.40 -1.31 -15.27
CA SER A 291 -6.65 -1.15 -16.02
C SER A 291 -7.76 -2.07 -15.50
N LEU A 292 -7.46 -3.37 -15.34
CA LEU A 292 -8.41 -4.38 -14.86
C LEU A 292 -8.91 -4.08 -13.44
N ILE A 293 -7.99 -3.69 -12.54
CA ILE A 293 -8.33 -3.31 -11.17
C ILE A 293 -9.27 -2.12 -11.20
N ASN A 294 -8.90 -1.00 -11.82
CA ASN A 294 -9.79 0.18 -11.88
C ASN A 294 -11.16 -0.16 -12.49
N LYS A 295 -11.19 -0.93 -13.59
CA LYS A 295 -12.45 -1.34 -14.22
C LYS A 295 -13.33 -2.15 -13.27
N ALA A 296 -12.75 -3.03 -12.47
CA ALA A 296 -13.47 -3.83 -11.49
C ALA A 296 -13.93 -3.02 -10.26
N LEU A 297 -13.11 -2.09 -9.77
CA LEU A 297 -13.40 -1.39 -8.51
C LEU A 297 -14.36 -0.21 -8.73
N VAL A 298 -14.15 0.54 -9.81
CA VAL A 298 -14.83 1.84 -10.05
C VAL A 298 -15.47 1.96 -11.43
N GLY A 299 -15.30 0.98 -12.32
CA GLY A 299 -15.93 1.01 -13.64
C GLY A 299 -15.40 2.16 -14.50
N GLU A 300 -16.30 3.08 -14.86
CA GLU A 300 -15.98 4.32 -15.60
C GLU A 300 -15.82 5.55 -14.69
N ALA A 301 -15.93 5.38 -13.38
CA ALA A 301 -15.74 6.47 -12.41
C ALA A 301 -14.24 6.79 -12.21
N GLU A 302 -13.96 7.71 -11.28
CA GLU A 302 -12.60 8.17 -10.99
C GLU A 302 -11.67 7.00 -10.62
N LYS A 303 -10.55 6.89 -11.33
CA LYS A 303 -9.54 5.85 -11.10
C LYS A 303 -8.97 5.97 -9.69
N VAL A 304 -8.63 4.82 -9.11
CA VAL A 304 -8.04 4.69 -7.78
C VAL A 304 -6.64 4.09 -7.81
N VAL A 305 -6.19 3.46 -8.90
CA VAL A 305 -4.79 3.02 -9.07
C VAL A 305 -4.21 3.71 -10.29
N HIS A 306 -3.07 4.40 -10.14
CA HIS A 306 -2.51 5.19 -11.24
C HIS A 306 -1.18 4.70 -11.79
N HIS A 307 -0.36 4.04 -10.98
CA HIS A 307 1.02 3.77 -11.36
C HIS A 307 1.53 2.39 -10.93
N SER A 308 2.75 2.10 -11.35
CA SER A 308 3.50 0.89 -10.99
C SER A 308 3.56 0.65 -9.48
N ALA A 309 3.83 -0.60 -9.15
CA ALA A 309 3.93 -1.06 -7.77
C ALA A 309 5.23 -0.59 -7.11
N ASP A 310 5.20 -0.48 -5.78
CA ASP A 310 6.37 -0.09 -4.98
C ASP A 310 7.52 -1.11 -5.07
N ALA A 311 7.20 -2.38 -5.37
CA ALA A 311 8.17 -3.42 -5.70
C ALA A 311 9.10 -3.08 -6.88
N THR A 312 8.72 -2.12 -7.73
CA THR A 312 9.47 -1.68 -8.90
C THR A 312 9.80 -0.18 -8.87
N ASN A 313 9.60 0.48 -7.73
CA ASN A 313 9.78 1.92 -7.55
C ASN A 313 11.22 2.26 -7.07
N PRO A 314 11.95 3.18 -7.74
CA PRO A 314 13.27 3.64 -7.29
C PRO A 314 13.23 4.40 -5.96
N MET A 315 12.08 4.93 -5.56
CA MET A 315 11.89 5.77 -4.36
C MET A 315 10.93 5.08 -3.39
N THR A 316 11.43 4.07 -2.70
CA THR A 316 10.67 3.20 -1.79
C THR A 316 11.18 3.27 -0.35
N GLU A 317 10.29 3.05 0.61
CA GLU A 317 10.59 2.84 2.03
C GLU A 317 9.78 1.62 2.49
N LEU A 318 10.44 0.51 2.84
CA LEU A 318 9.75 -0.77 3.10
C LEU A 318 8.75 -0.67 4.25
N GLU A 319 9.14 -0.04 5.36
CA GLU A 319 8.26 0.10 6.53
C GLU A 319 6.99 0.93 6.24
N ALA A 320 7.05 1.84 5.26
CA ALA A 320 5.90 2.64 4.83
C ALA A 320 4.90 1.84 3.97
N ASN A 321 5.15 0.55 3.74
CA ASN A 321 4.25 -0.36 3.04
C ASN A 321 3.31 -1.10 3.99
N PHE A 322 3.40 -0.91 5.31
CA PHE A 322 2.60 -1.66 6.27
C PHE A 322 1.67 -0.79 7.12
N PRO A 323 0.48 -1.29 7.48
CA PRO A 323 -0.10 -2.57 7.08
C PRO A 323 -0.62 -2.58 5.63
N ALA A 324 -0.27 -3.62 4.86
CA ALA A 324 -0.69 -3.78 3.46
C ALA A 324 -1.94 -4.64 3.34
N THR A 325 -2.81 -4.31 2.38
CA THR A 325 -3.97 -5.13 2.03
C THR A 325 -3.61 -6.07 0.89
N PHE A 326 -3.87 -7.36 1.04
CA PHE A 326 -3.60 -8.37 0.04
C PHE A 326 -4.88 -9.04 -0.45
N ALA A 327 -5.00 -9.16 -1.76
CA ALA A 327 -5.95 -10.02 -2.45
C ALA A 327 -5.18 -11.16 -3.10
N LEU A 328 -5.44 -12.38 -2.63
CA LEU A 328 -4.82 -13.61 -3.11
C LEU A 328 -5.79 -14.35 -4.03
N PRO A 329 -5.31 -15.04 -5.09
CA PRO A 329 -6.18 -15.77 -6.00
C PRO A 329 -6.88 -16.99 -5.36
N LYS A 330 -6.34 -17.43 -4.22
CA LYS A 330 -6.77 -18.52 -3.36
C LYS A 330 -6.06 -18.34 -2.01
N LYS A 331 -6.49 -19.06 -0.98
CA LYS A 331 -5.72 -19.18 0.26
C LYS A 331 -4.28 -19.67 -0.02
N ILE A 332 -3.27 -19.00 0.55
CA ILE A 332 -1.85 -19.36 0.42
C ILE A 332 -1.29 -19.59 1.82
N GLY A 333 -0.91 -20.83 2.13
CA GLY A 333 -0.57 -21.21 3.50
C GLY A 333 -1.69 -20.89 4.50
N HIS A 334 -1.38 -20.07 5.51
CA HIS A 334 -2.38 -19.62 6.50
C HIS A 334 -3.10 -18.32 6.11
N PHE A 335 -2.58 -17.59 5.12
CA PHE A 335 -3.15 -16.32 4.65
C PHE A 335 -4.41 -16.55 3.83
N ASP A 336 -5.53 -16.00 4.31
CA ASP A 336 -6.82 -16.03 3.61
C ASP A 336 -6.81 -15.20 2.31
N GLU A 337 -7.79 -15.44 1.46
CA GLU A 337 -7.95 -14.83 0.13
C GLU A 337 -7.96 -13.29 0.14
N LEU A 338 -8.43 -12.70 1.24
CA LEU A 338 -8.29 -11.28 1.56
C LEU A 338 -7.68 -11.19 2.95
N CYS A 339 -6.50 -10.58 3.05
CA CYS A 339 -5.78 -10.50 4.30
C CYS A 339 -5.01 -9.19 4.46
N ILE A 340 -4.56 -8.92 5.67
CA ILE A 340 -3.68 -7.81 6.00
C ILE A 340 -2.31 -8.38 6.33
N ILE A 341 -1.28 -7.79 5.75
CA ILE A 341 0.11 -8.06 6.08
C ILE A 341 0.60 -6.91 6.93
N ALA A 342 0.84 -7.17 8.21
CA ALA A 342 1.07 -6.14 9.22
C ALA A 342 2.51 -5.62 9.24
N ASN A 343 3.46 -6.38 8.71
CA ASN A 343 4.89 -6.07 8.79
C ASN A 343 5.69 -6.84 7.72
N LYS A 344 7.00 -6.57 7.68
CA LYS A 344 7.93 -7.19 6.73
C LYS A 344 8.17 -8.67 6.98
N GLU A 345 8.04 -9.15 8.22
CA GLU A 345 8.18 -10.56 8.57
C GLU A 345 7.04 -11.38 7.95
N GLU A 346 5.79 -10.92 8.10
CA GLU A 346 4.61 -11.52 7.46
C GLU A 346 4.69 -11.42 5.93
N LEU A 347 5.17 -10.30 5.39
CA LEU A 347 5.40 -10.18 3.94
C LEU A 347 6.42 -11.22 3.46
N ALA A 348 7.50 -11.41 4.21
CA ALA A 348 8.52 -12.38 3.87
C ALA A 348 7.99 -13.82 3.94
N GLU A 349 7.17 -14.11 4.94
CA GLU A 349 6.47 -15.40 5.06
C GLU A 349 5.55 -15.65 3.86
N LEU A 350 4.65 -14.71 3.55
CA LEU A 350 3.73 -14.80 2.41
C LEU A 350 4.51 -15.01 1.10
N ILE A 351 5.57 -14.23 0.86
CA ILE A 351 6.39 -14.37 -0.36
C ILE A 351 7.05 -15.75 -0.43
N THR A 352 7.51 -16.29 0.69
CA THR A 352 8.16 -17.61 0.74
C THR A 352 7.17 -18.70 0.36
N ILE A 353 6.00 -18.73 1.00
CA ILE A 353 4.95 -19.72 0.75
C ILE A 353 4.40 -19.57 -0.68
N ALA A 354 4.12 -18.34 -1.11
CA ALA A 354 3.64 -18.07 -2.47
C ALA A 354 4.62 -18.59 -3.53
N LYS A 355 5.94 -18.44 -3.30
CA LYS A 355 6.96 -18.98 -4.21
C LYS A 355 6.97 -20.51 -4.25
N GLU A 356 6.64 -21.21 -3.16
CA GLU A 356 6.46 -22.66 -3.13
C GLU A 356 5.23 -23.09 -3.92
N GLU A 357 4.16 -22.32 -3.82
CA GLU A 357 2.90 -22.54 -4.54
C GLU A 357 2.94 -22.11 -6.02
N GLY A 358 4.11 -21.70 -6.51
CA GLY A 358 4.31 -21.41 -7.93
C GLY A 358 4.08 -19.96 -8.32
N TYR A 359 3.94 -19.02 -7.39
CA TYR A 359 3.89 -17.60 -7.72
C TYR A 359 5.29 -17.00 -7.89
N HIS A 360 5.38 -15.98 -8.74
CA HIS A 360 6.55 -15.14 -8.89
C HIS A 360 6.27 -13.77 -8.31
N ILE A 361 7.10 -13.33 -7.34
CA ILE A 361 7.00 -12.01 -6.75
C ILE A 361 8.34 -11.31 -6.95
N ASN A 362 8.31 -10.19 -7.67
CA ASN A 362 9.43 -9.27 -7.77
C ASN A 362 9.63 -8.58 -6.42
N ILE A 363 10.89 -8.55 -5.97
CA ILE A 363 11.27 -7.89 -4.73
C ILE A 363 12.12 -6.71 -5.13
N ASN A 364 11.76 -5.53 -4.63
CA ASN A 364 12.55 -4.34 -4.88
C ASN A 364 13.98 -4.58 -4.37
N PRO A 365 15.03 -4.41 -5.20
CA PRO A 365 16.40 -4.64 -4.78
C PRO A 365 16.84 -3.73 -3.62
N LEU A 366 16.17 -2.59 -3.41
CA LEU A 366 16.40 -1.71 -2.27
C LEU A 366 15.98 -2.33 -0.94
N TRP A 367 15.04 -3.28 -0.93
CA TRP A 367 14.58 -3.96 0.29
C TRP A 367 15.49 -5.09 0.75
N LYS A 368 16.54 -5.44 -0.01
CA LYS A 368 17.33 -6.66 0.19
C LYS A 368 17.97 -6.80 1.59
N ASN A 369 18.30 -5.68 2.23
CA ASN A 369 18.90 -5.67 3.56
C ASN A 369 17.87 -5.62 4.69
N GLU A 370 16.62 -5.29 4.38
CA GLU A 370 15.54 -5.09 5.35
C GLU A 370 14.56 -6.27 5.36
N LEU A 371 14.27 -6.83 4.18
CA LEU A 371 13.41 -8.00 4.04
C LEU A 371 14.23 -9.27 4.27
N PRO A 372 13.78 -10.19 5.15
CA PRO A 372 14.39 -11.50 5.29
C PRO A 372 14.58 -12.20 3.94
N SER A 373 15.65 -13.00 3.82
CA SER A 373 15.96 -13.70 2.56
C SER A 373 14.85 -14.69 2.19
N VAL A 374 13.98 -14.27 1.28
CA VAL A 374 12.86 -15.08 0.77
C VAL A 374 13.26 -15.84 -0.49
N ARG A 375 13.82 -17.03 -0.28
CA ARG A 375 14.18 -17.97 -1.34
C ARG A 375 13.31 -19.22 -1.27
N ARG A 376 13.03 -19.81 -2.44
CA ARG A 376 12.33 -21.10 -2.51
C ARG A 376 13.13 -22.14 -1.72
N PRO A 377 12.51 -22.95 -0.85
CA PRO A 377 13.22 -24.02 -0.15
C PRO A 377 13.88 -25.01 -1.10
N SER A 378 13.28 -25.28 -2.26
CA SER A 378 13.88 -26.12 -3.29
C SER A 378 15.18 -25.56 -3.84
N PHE A 379 15.29 -24.24 -3.99
CA PHE A 379 16.53 -23.56 -4.35
C PHE A 379 17.58 -23.69 -3.26
N GLU A 380 17.20 -23.47 -1.99
CA GLU A 380 18.11 -23.64 -0.85
C GLU A 380 18.58 -25.10 -0.71
N TYR A 381 17.68 -26.07 -0.92
CA TYR A 381 18.01 -27.48 -0.95
C TYR A 381 18.99 -27.82 -2.09
N ALA A 382 18.72 -27.35 -3.31
CA ALA A 382 19.62 -27.55 -4.45
C ALA A 382 21.00 -26.91 -4.19
N LYS A 383 21.02 -25.69 -3.66
CA LYS A 383 22.26 -24.99 -3.28
C LYS A 383 23.05 -25.77 -2.23
N ARG A 384 22.39 -26.26 -1.17
CA ARG A 384 23.01 -27.12 -0.13
C ARG A 384 23.57 -28.40 -0.73
N ARG A 385 22.84 -29.05 -1.64
CA ARG A 385 23.32 -30.25 -2.36
C ARG A 385 24.56 -29.96 -3.18
N LEU A 386 24.55 -28.88 -3.97
CA LEU A 386 25.70 -28.49 -4.79
C LEU A 386 26.92 -28.12 -3.94
N SER A 387 26.73 -27.43 -2.81
CA SER A 387 27.84 -27.15 -1.87
C SER A 387 28.40 -28.42 -1.23
N MET A 388 27.55 -29.41 -0.92
CA MET A 388 28.00 -30.70 -0.39
C MET A 388 28.75 -31.53 -1.44
N VAL A 389 28.36 -31.48 -2.71
CA VAL A 389 29.09 -32.13 -3.82
C VAL A 389 30.46 -31.50 -4.02
N ASN A 390 30.57 -30.17 -3.95
CA ASN A 390 31.86 -29.46 -4.01
C ASN A 390 32.76 -29.69 -2.79
N LEU A 391 32.21 -30.04 -1.62
CA LEU A 391 33.02 -30.47 -0.47
C LEU A 391 33.54 -31.89 -0.65
N LYS A 392 32.71 -32.81 -1.16
CA LYS A 392 33.11 -34.21 -1.39
C LYS A 392 34.18 -34.35 -2.48
N SER A 393 34.15 -33.54 -3.53
CA SER A 393 35.20 -33.52 -4.56
C SER A 393 36.56 -33.03 -4.04
N LYS A 394 36.58 -32.21 -2.99
CA LYS A 394 37.82 -31.79 -2.31
C LYS A 394 38.35 -32.82 -1.31
N ILE A 395 37.51 -33.74 -0.82
CA ILE A 395 37.92 -34.78 0.15
C ILE A 395 38.48 -36.02 -0.57
N THR A 396 38.11 -36.29 -1.82
CA THR A 396 38.63 -37.40 -2.63
C THR A 396 40.02 -37.18 -3.26
N HIS A 397 40.77 -36.18 -2.81
CA HIS A 397 42.14 -35.88 -3.25
C HIS A 397 43.16 -35.89 -2.10
N PHE A 398 42.89 -36.66 -1.05
CA PHE A 398 43.89 -37.04 -0.05
C PHE A 398 44.12 -38.54 -0.05
#